data_AF-A0A3M4KSK5-F1
#
_entry.id   AF-A0A3M4KSK5-F1
#
_cell.length_a   1.000
_cell.length_b   1.000
_cell.length_c   1.000
_cell.angle_alpha   90.00
_cell.angle_beta   90.00
_cell.angle_gamma   90.00
#
_symmetry.space_group_name_H-M   'P 1'
#
loop_
_entity.id
_entity.type
_entity.pdbx_description
1 polymer ?
#
loop_
_entity_poly.entity_id
_entity_poly.type
_entity_poly.pdbx_seq_one_letter_code
_entity_poly.pdbx_strand_id
1 'polypeptide(L)'
;MPLFKNAEYLIRANLEQLAASNRVRPVEIGAFTAEQFEAINRQKEGEGLPLLEEPGIVFIGSHAYKSRVVRDGYSIDDMVLQIVAALAATSISKISPNMTALQSTVRRNDGYGNEVLDEAIFELTARKPKAELYSIVPKGDRNKPKK
;
A
#
# COMPACT_ATOMS: atom_id res chain seq x y z
N MET A 1 1.89 -12.12 -6.23
CA MET A 1 0.88 -11.22 -5.63
C MET A 1 0.13 -10.48 -6.72
N PRO A 2 -0.97 -11.03 -7.26
CA PRO A 2 -1.84 -10.22 -8.08
C PRO A 2 -2.83 -9.50 -7.16
N LEU A 3 -2.85 -8.17 -7.28
CA LEU A 3 -4.08 -7.43 -7.05
C LEU A 3 -5.25 -8.16 -7.74
N PHE A 4 -6.43 -8.14 -7.12
CA PHE A 4 -7.60 -8.72 -7.77
C PHE A 4 -7.89 -8.00 -9.09
N LYS A 5 -8.56 -8.69 -10.04
CA LYS A 5 -8.80 -8.16 -11.39
C LYS A 5 -9.50 -6.79 -11.39
N ASN A 6 -10.32 -6.51 -10.38
CA ASN A 6 -11.05 -5.25 -10.19
C ASN A 6 -10.41 -4.30 -9.17
N ALA A 7 -9.22 -4.61 -8.65
CA ALA A 7 -8.61 -3.85 -7.56
C ALA A 7 -8.31 -2.39 -7.92
N GLU A 8 -7.75 -2.13 -9.10
CA GLU A 8 -7.47 -0.75 -9.54
C GLU A 8 -8.74 0.10 -9.58
N TYR A 9 -9.85 -0.48 -10.07
CA TYR A 9 -11.16 0.17 -10.05
C TYR A 9 -11.62 0.47 -8.61
N LEU A 10 -11.51 -0.50 -7.70
CA LEU A 10 -11.90 -0.32 -6.29
C LEU A 10 -11.03 0.72 -5.57
N ILE A 11 -9.72 0.71 -5.79
CA ILE A 11 -8.76 1.68 -5.23
C ILE A 11 -9.13 3.08 -5.72
N ARG A 12 -9.26 3.24 -7.04
CA ARG A 12 -9.63 4.52 -7.65
C ARG A 12 -10.96 5.03 -7.12
N ALA A 13 -11.99 4.20 -7.09
CA ALA A 13 -13.31 4.57 -6.60
C ALA A 13 -13.24 5.11 -5.16
N ASN A 14 -12.50 4.46 -4.26
CA ASN A 14 -12.30 4.97 -2.90
C ASN A 14 -11.56 6.31 -2.88
N LEU A 15 -10.50 6.48 -3.69
CA LEU A 15 -9.75 7.73 -3.77
C LEU A 15 -10.59 8.89 -4.30
N GLU A 16 -11.43 8.65 -5.30
CA GLU A 16 -12.35 9.65 -5.86
C GLU A 16 -13.44 10.04 -4.86
N GLN A 17 -13.99 9.08 -4.11
CA GLN A 17 -14.93 9.37 -3.02
C GLN A 17 -14.26 10.21 -1.92
N LEU A 18 -13.01 9.93 -1.57
CA LEU A 18 -12.25 10.73 -0.61
C LEU A 18 -11.99 12.16 -1.12
N ALA A 19 -11.70 12.32 -2.42
CA ALA A 19 -11.56 13.64 -3.03
C ALA A 19 -12.87 14.43 -3.02
N ALA A 20 -14.01 13.76 -3.16
CA ALA A 20 -15.34 14.35 -2.99
C ALA A 20 -15.75 14.57 -1.52
N SER A 21 -14.86 14.35 -0.55
CA SER A 21 -15.13 14.42 0.90
C SER A 21 -16.22 13.45 1.39
N ASN A 22 -16.46 12.37 0.66
CA ASN A 22 -17.41 11.33 1.03
C ASN A 22 -16.80 10.28 1.95
N ARG A 23 -17.67 9.54 2.65
CA ARG A 23 -17.26 8.38 3.44
C ARG A 23 -17.03 7.18 2.53
N VAL A 24 -15.92 6.47 2.75
CA VAL A 24 -15.57 5.23 2.05
C VAL A 24 -15.70 4.02 2.95
N ARG A 25 -15.90 2.85 2.33
CA ARG A 25 -15.89 1.56 3.02
C ARG A 25 -14.58 0.82 2.69
N PRO A 26 -14.12 -0.08 3.59
CA PRO A 26 -13.00 -0.96 3.26
C PRO A 26 -13.36 -1.84 2.06
N VAL A 27 -12.44 -1.94 1.10
CA VAL A 27 -12.54 -2.83 -0.06
C VAL A 27 -11.34 -3.76 -0.08
N GLU A 28 -11.55 -5.03 -0.38
CA GLU A 28 -10.45 -5.98 -0.53
C GLU A 28 -9.84 -5.85 -1.93
N ILE A 29 -8.53 -5.61 -1.97
CA ILE A 29 -7.82 -5.26 -3.21
C ILE A 29 -6.85 -6.36 -3.67
N GLY A 30 -6.57 -7.35 -2.82
CA GLY A 30 -5.70 -8.46 -3.14
C GLY A 30 -5.37 -9.28 -1.91
N ALA A 31 -4.38 -10.15 -2.04
CA ALA A 31 -3.85 -10.96 -0.95
C ALA A 31 -2.34 -11.13 -1.08
N PHE A 32 -1.64 -11.22 0.03
CA PHE A 32 -0.22 -11.59 0.09
C PHE A 32 0.03 -12.94 -0.59
N THR A 33 1.21 -13.13 -1.20
CA THR A 33 1.66 -14.49 -1.56
C THR A 33 1.92 -15.30 -0.30
N ALA A 34 2.01 -16.63 -0.45
CA ALA A 34 2.37 -17.50 0.67
C ALA A 34 3.70 -17.06 1.31
N GLU A 35 4.71 -16.75 0.50
CA GLU A 35 6.04 -16.33 0.97
C GLU A 35 5.99 -15.00 1.71
N GLN A 36 5.21 -14.04 1.21
CA GLN A 36 5.03 -12.73 1.85
C GLN A 36 4.28 -12.86 3.17
N PHE A 37 3.19 -13.64 3.19
CA PHE A 37 2.38 -13.87 4.37
C PHE A 37 3.16 -14.59 5.48
N GLU A 38 3.92 -15.63 5.12
CA GLU A 38 4.82 -16.31 6.05
C GLU A 38 5.91 -15.38 6.58
N ALA A 39 6.54 -14.57 5.71
CA ALA A 39 7.57 -13.63 6.14
C ALA A 39 7.02 -12.59 7.14
N ILE A 40 5.80 -12.10 6.92
CA ILE A 40 5.12 -11.20 7.85
C ILE A 40 4.84 -11.90 9.18
N ASN A 41 4.30 -13.12 9.16
CA ASN A 41 4.00 -13.84 10.39
C ASN A 41 5.26 -14.25 11.18
N ARG A 42 6.37 -14.62 10.52
CA ARG A 42 7.66 -14.83 11.17
C ARG A 42 8.18 -13.59 11.89
N GLN A 43 8.01 -12.40 11.27
CA GLN A 43 8.36 -11.14 11.93
C GLN A 43 7.53 -10.96 13.22
N LYS A 44 6.21 -11.12 13.12
CA LYS A 44 5.30 -10.90 14.25
C LYS A 44 5.57 -11.87 15.39
N GLU A 45 5.82 -13.13 15.07
CA GLU A 45 6.21 -14.14 16.06
C GLU A 45 7.52 -13.77 16.76
N GLY A 46 8.54 -13.32 16.02
CA GLY A 46 9.82 -12.87 16.59
C GLY A 46 9.70 -11.62 17.47
N GLU A 47 8.69 -10.79 17.24
CA GLU A 47 8.36 -9.61 18.05
C GLU A 47 7.35 -9.90 19.18
N GLY A 48 6.87 -11.15 19.32
CA GLY A 48 5.86 -11.53 20.31
C GLY A 48 4.47 -10.92 20.05
N LEU A 49 4.19 -10.54 18.80
CA LEU A 49 2.93 -9.92 18.39
C LEU A 49 1.93 -10.97 17.86
N PRO A 50 0.60 -10.74 18.00
CA PRO A 50 -0.41 -11.65 17.47
C PRO A 50 -0.32 -11.79 15.96
N LEU A 51 -0.29 -13.02 15.44
CA LEU A 51 -0.15 -13.31 14.01
C LEU A 51 -1.28 -12.69 13.18
N LEU A 52 -0.98 -12.44 11.90
CA LEU A 52 -1.99 -12.12 10.90
C LEU A 52 -2.74 -13.41 10.52
N GLU A 53 -4.07 -13.34 10.56
CA GLU A 53 -4.94 -14.52 10.43
C GLU A 53 -5.26 -14.83 8.96
N GLU A 54 -5.46 -13.79 8.13
CA GLU A 54 -5.78 -13.95 6.71
C GLU A 54 -4.80 -13.18 5.81
N PRO A 55 -4.47 -13.70 4.62
CA PRO A 55 -3.54 -13.04 3.69
C PRO A 55 -4.16 -11.85 2.96
N GLY A 56 -5.46 -11.58 3.15
CA GLY A 56 -6.18 -10.52 2.44
C GLY A 56 -5.67 -9.12 2.79
N ILE A 57 -5.72 -8.24 1.79
CA ILE A 57 -5.34 -6.83 1.89
C ILE A 57 -6.58 -5.98 1.65
N VAL A 58 -6.92 -5.15 2.62
CA VAL A 58 -8.02 -4.18 2.53
C VAL A 58 -7.49 -2.76 2.32
N PHE A 59 -8.25 -1.97 1.57
CA PHE A 59 -7.95 -0.57 1.30
C PHE A 59 -9.12 0.32 1.72
N ILE A 60 -8.81 1.34 2.51
CA ILE A 60 -9.71 2.45 2.83
C ILE A 60 -9.18 3.73 2.18
N GLY A 61 -7.87 3.95 2.31
CA GLY A 61 -7.16 5.02 1.61
C GLY A 61 -7.18 6.38 2.30
N SER A 62 -7.97 6.60 3.36
CA SER A 62 -8.08 7.91 4.02
C SER A 62 -6.74 8.51 4.46
N HIS A 63 -5.89 7.72 5.12
CA HIS A 63 -4.56 8.18 5.54
C HIS A 63 -3.63 8.38 4.34
N ALA A 64 -3.57 7.38 3.45
CA ALA A 64 -2.73 7.42 2.27
C ALA A 64 -3.07 8.59 1.32
N TYR A 65 -4.36 8.88 1.10
CA TYR A 65 -4.87 10.00 0.30
C TYR A 65 -4.45 11.35 0.90
N LYS A 66 -4.68 11.56 2.20
CA LYS A 66 -4.24 12.79 2.89
C LYS A 66 -2.73 12.98 2.79
N SER A 67 -1.97 11.89 2.92
CA SER A 67 -0.51 11.89 2.88
C SER A 67 0.02 12.20 1.48
N ARG A 68 -0.49 11.55 0.43
CA ARG A 68 0.08 11.65 -0.92
C ARG A 68 -0.58 12.69 -1.79
N VAL A 69 -1.91 12.72 -1.83
CA VAL A 69 -2.64 13.65 -2.67
C VAL A 69 -2.68 15.03 -2.01
N VAL A 70 -3.21 15.12 -0.79
CA VAL A 70 -3.44 16.42 -0.14
C VAL A 70 -2.13 17.07 0.31
N ARG A 71 -1.25 16.34 1.01
CA ARG A 71 0.00 16.91 1.52
C ARG A 71 1.08 16.98 0.46
N ASP A 72 1.34 15.89 -0.25
CA ASP A 72 2.49 15.77 -1.17
C ASP A 72 2.17 16.18 -2.63
N GLY A 73 0.90 16.39 -2.98
CA GLY A 73 0.50 16.94 -4.30
C GLY A 73 0.33 15.91 -5.42
N TYR A 74 0.43 14.61 -5.12
CA TYR A 74 0.24 13.56 -6.12
C TYR A 74 -1.19 13.51 -6.66
N SER A 75 -1.35 13.14 -7.93
CA SER A 75 -2.66 12.82 -8.48
C SER A 75 -3.19 11.48 -7.95
N ILE A 76 -4.49 11.23 -8.14
CA ILE A 76 -5.08 9.90 -7.88
C ILE A 76 -4.42 8.85 -8.80
N ASP A 77 -4.12 9.20 -10.05
CA ASP A 77 -3.46 8.31 -11.00
C ASP A 77 -2.07 7.91 -10.52
N ASP A 78 -1.27 8.86 -10.03
CA ASP A 78 0.04 8.58 -9.45
C ASP A 78 -0.08 7.60 -8.28
N MET A 79 -1.07 7.81 -7.41
CA MET A 79 -1.27 6.97 -6.24
C MET A 79 -1.71 5.55 -6.61
N VAL A 80 -2.54 5.38 -7.65
CA VAL A 80 -2.88 4.05 -8.19
C VAL A 80 -1.62 3.37 -8.72
N LEU A 81 -0.78 4.06 -9.50
CA LEU A 81 0.48 3.52 -10.01
C LEU A 81 1.44 3.10 -8.89
N GLN A 82 1.56 3.93 -7.84
CA GLN A 82 2.37 3.62 -6.67
C GLN A 82 1.89 2.33 -5.98
N ILE A 83 0.58 2.19 -5.75
CA ILE A 83 -0.01 1.01 -5.10
C ILE A 83 0.19 -0.23 -5.95
N VAL A 84 -0.08 -0.16 -7.27
CA VAL A 84 0.10 -1.28 -8.20
C VAL A 84 1.56 -1.74 -8.21
N ALA A 85 2.51 -0.81 -8.26
CA ALA A 85 3.94 -1.13 -8.26
C ALA A 85 4.38 -1.78 -6.95
N ALA A 86 3.98 -1.23 -5.80
CA ALA A 86 4.35 -1.78 -4.49
C ALA A 86 3.71 -3.15 -4.21
N LEU A 87 2.52 -3.40 -4.75
CA LEU A 87 1.78 -4.66 -4.60
C LEU A 87 2.00 -5.64 -5.75
N ALA A 88 2.98 -5.40 -6.61
CA ALA A 88 3.34 -6.32 -7.68
C ALA A 88 3.74 -7.70 -7.14
N ALA A 89 3.61 -8.72 -7.99
CA ALA A 89 3.89 -10.09 -7.58
C ALA A 89 5.35 -10.36 -7.18
N THR A 90 6.26 -9.55 -7.72
CA THR A 90 7.69 -9.60 -7.46
C THR A 90 8.12 -8.73 -6.29
N SER A 91 7.18 -8.04 -5.62
CA SER A 91 7.49 -7.21 -4.45
C SER A 91 7.91 -8.08 -3.26
N ILE A 92 8.83 -7.55 -2.47
CA ILE A 92 9.42 -8.28 -1.35
C ILE A 92 8.96 -7.72 -0.01
N SER A 93 8.79 -8.60 0.98
CA SER A 93 8.54 -8.18 2.35
C SER A 93 9.76 -7.45 2.90
N LYS A 94 9.56 -6.18 3.25
CA LYS A 94 10.56 -5.36 3.91
C LYS A 94 10.28 -5.34 5.40
N ILE A 95 11.13 -6.07 6.12
CA ILE A 95 11.01 -6.26 7.57
C ILE A 95 11.78 -5.14 8.28
N SER A 96 11.12 -4.44 9.19
CA SER A 96 11.75 -3.54 10.15
C SER A 96 11.01 -3.58 11.48
N PRO A 97 11.68 -3.35 12.62
CA PRO A 97 11.08 -3.53 13.95
C PRO A 97 9.79 -2.72 14.21
N ASN A 98 9.57 -1.64 13.45
CA ASN A 98 8.47 -0.70 13.68
C ASN A 98 7.44 -0.69 12.54
N MET A 99 7.62 -1.53 11.51
CA MET A 99 6.81 -1.43 10.29
C MET A 99 6.84 -2.73 9.50
N THR A 100 5.65 -3.18 9.09
CA THR A 100 5.46 -4.22 8.07
C THR A 100 5.20 -3.55 6.73
N ALA A 101 6.01 -3.88 5.72
CA ALA A 101 5.87 -3.32 4.38
C ALA A 101 6.16 -4.33 3.27
N LEU A 102 5.61 -4.06 2.08
CA LEU A 102 6.09 -4.63 0.82
C LEU A 102 6.80 -3.54 0.03
N GLN A 103 7.91 -3.86 -0.60
CA GLN A 103 8.65 -2.95 -1.48
C GLN A 103 8.67 -3.51 -2.90
N SER A 104 8.41 -2.66 -3.90
CA SER A 104 8.63 -3.00 -5.30
C SER A 104 10.09 -3.36 -5.55
N THR A 105 10.35 -4.27 -6.48
CA THR A 105 11.72 -4.67 -6.86
C THR A 105 12.23 -3.93 -8.09
N VAL A 106 11.33 -3.31 -8.86
CA VAL A 106 11.65 -2.53 -10.05
C VAL A 106 11.46 -1.05 -9.73
N ARG A 107 12.44 -0.23 -10.12
CA ARG A 107 12.32 1.23 -10.03
C ARG A 107 11.31 1.73 -11.05
N ARG A 108 10.37 2.54 -10.58
CA ARG A 108 9.38 3.21 -11.43
C ARG A 108 9.85 4.65 -11.68
N ASN A 109 9.82 5.08 -12.94
CA ASN A 109 9.87 6.50 -13.25
C ASN A 109 8.55 7.12 -12.82
N ASP A 110 8.60 8.09 -11.91
CA ASP A 110 7.40 8.67 -11.31
C ASP A 110 6.82 9.84 -12.10
N GLY A 111 7.44 10.24 -13.22
CA GLY A 111 7.01 11.36 -14.05
C GLY A 111 7.49 12.74 -13.54
N TYR A 112 8.12 12.79 -12.36
CA TYR A 112 8.61 14.02 -11.73
C TYR A 112 10.14 14.10 -11.69
N GLY A 113 10.80 13.23 -12.46
CA GLY A 113 12.25 13.16 -12.54
C GLY A 113 12.89 12.32 -11.43
N ASN A 114 12.11 11.46 -10.76
CA ASN A 114 12.64 10.47 -9.82
C ASN A 114 12.54 9.06 -10.42
N GLU A 115 13.45 8.19 -9.97
CA GLU A 115 13.30 6.75 -10.06
C GLU A 115 13.06 6.20 -8.65
N VAL A 116 11.87 5.63 -8.41
CA VAL A 116 11.43 5.28 -7.05
C VAL A 116 11.18 3.79 -6.88
N LEU A 117 11.42 3.29 -5.68
CA LEU A 117 10.90 1.99 -5.21
C LEU A 117 9.68 2.25 -4.33
N ASP A 118 8.51 1.78 -4.77
CA ASP A 118 7.27 2.04 -4.03
C ASP A 118 7.12 1.05 -2.87
N GLU A 119 6.84 1.56 -1.68
CA GLU A 119 6.63 0.77 -0.46
C GLU A 119 5.19 0.86 0.03
N ALA A 120 4.50 -0.28 0.07
CA ALA A 120 3.18 -0.42 0.69
C ALA A 120 3.36 -0.67 2.18
N ILE A 121 2.79 0.20 3.02
CA ILE A 121 2.88 0.14 4.48
C ILE A 121 1.57 -0.42 5.02
N PHE A 122 1.66 -1.43 5.88
CA PHE A 122 0.49 -2.14 6.40
C PHE A 122 0.23 -1.86 7.88
N GLU A 123 -1.04 -1.69 8.21
CA GLU A 123 -1.57 -1.76 9.58
C GLU A 123 -2.22 -3.13 9.76
N LEU A 124 -1.84 -3.87 10.79
CA LEU A 124 -2.19 -5.30 10.97
C LEU A 124 -3.18 -5.54 12.10
N THR A 125 -3.59 -4.50 12.83
CA THR A 125 -4.43 -4.65 14.03
C THR A 125 -5.82 -4.03 13.86
N ALA A 126 -5.95 -2.94 13.11
CA ALA A 126 -7.20 -2.19 12.99
C ALA A 126 -8.29 -2.91 12.17
N ARG A 127 -7.92 -3.87 11.32
CA ARG A 127 -8.80 -4.55 10.35
C ARG A 127 -8.69 -6.07 10.37
N LYS A 128 -8.38 -6.63 11.53
CA LYS A 128 -8.41 -8.09 11.71
C LYS A 128 -9.70 -8.69 11.12
N PRO A 129 -9.60 -9.82 10.41
CA PRO A 129 -8.42 -10.70 10.29
C PRO A 129 -7.38 -10.29 9.22
N LYS A 130 -7.63 -9.21 8.46
CA LYS A 130 -6.87 -8.80 7.27
C LYS A 130 -5.92 -7.63 7.53
N ALA A 131 -4.94 -7.46 6.65
CA ALA A 131 -4.04 -6.30 6.68
C ALA A 131 -4.68 -5.10 5.98
N GLU A 132 -4.58 -3.91 6.57
CA GLU A 132 -4.96 -2.66 5.91
C GLU A 132 -3.74 -2.07 5.18
N LEU A 133 -3.87 -1.77 3.88
CA LEU A 133 -2.94 -0.89 3.19
C LEU A 133 -3.13 0.54 3.73
N TYR A 134 -2.29 0.89 4.71
CA TYR A 134 -2.40 2.12 5.48
C TYR A 134 -1.78 3.32 4.77
N SER A 135 -0.63 3.11 4.13
CA SER A 135 0.11 4.15 3.40
C SER A 135 0.92 3.55 2.26
N ILE A 136 1.37 4.41 1.35
CA ILE A 136 2.26 4.08 0.24
C ILE A 136 3.45 5.03 0.30
N VAL A 137 4.69 4.65 0.04
CA VAL A 137 5.86 5.53 0.13
C VAL A 137 6.73 5.36 -1.12
N PRO A 138 6.83 6.36 -2.01
CA PRO A 138 7.76 6.30 -3.14
C PRO A 138 9.20 6.56 -2.65
N LYS A 139 9.96 5.51 -2.34
CA LYS A 139 11.36 5.67 -1.86
C LYS A 139 12.24 6.16 -2.99
N GLY A 140 12.92 7.27 -2.75
CA GLY A 140 13.69 7.98 -3.78
C GLY A 140 13.00 9.24 -4.28
N ASP A 141 11.78 9.53 -3.81
CA ASP A 141 11.05 10.77 -4.08
C ASP A 141 11.80 12.00 -3.51
N ARG A 142 12.51 12.70 -4.40
CA ARG A 142 13.19 13.98 -4.12
C ARG A 142 12.43 15.14 -4.73
N ASN A 143 11.78 14.91 -5.87
CA ASN A 143 11.04 15.90 -6.63
C ASN A 143 9.54 15.58 -6.57
N LYS A 144 8.80 16.30 -5.72
CA LYS A 144 7.36 16.15 -5.62
C LYS A 144 6.63 16.95 -6.70
N PRO A 145 5.38 16.57 -7.05
CA PRO A 145 4.53 17.38 -7.90
C PRO A 145 4.39 18.81 -7.36
N LYS A 146 4.37 19.79 -8.26
CA LYS A 146 4.04 21.17 -7.89
C LYS A 146 2.53 21.27 -7.68
N LYS A 147 2.12 21.81 -6.52
CA LYS A 147 0.73 22.16 -6.25
C LYS A 147 0.30 23.39 -7.04
#